data_AF-A0A5C6RTL5-F1
#
_entry.id   AF-A0A5C6RTL5-F1
#
_cell.length_a   1.000
_cell.length_b   1.000
_cell.length_c   1.000
_cell.angle_alpha   90.00
_cell.angle_beta   90.00
_cell.angle_gamma   90.00
#
_symmetry.space_group_name_H-M   'P 1'
#
loop_
_entity.id
_entity.type
_entity.pdbx_description
1 polymer ?
#
loop_
_entity_poly.entity_id
_entity_poly.type
_entity_poly.pdbx_seq_one_letter_code
_entity_poly.pdbx_strand_id
1 'polypeptide(L)' 'MMRELTPHIKCDVELNVSGPAERTVASWTAAALRRIADKLDQGEYEDGHHEVTDGSGRPIGSVYFDFSEGVR' A
#
# COMPACT_ATOMS: atom_id res chain seq x y z
N MET A 1 15.10 -27.71 18.77
CA MET A 1 14.43 -26.43 19.14
C MET A 1 14.12 -25.71 17.83
N MET A 2 12.85 -25.74 17.39
CA MET A 2 12.42 -24.87 16.30
C MET A 2 12.46 -23.44 16.84
N ARG A 3 13.14 -22.53 16.15
CA ARG A 3 13.08 -21.11 16.48
C ARG A 3 11.71 -20.61 16.05
N GLU A 4 10.95 -20.00 16.95
CA GLU A 4 9.74 -19.29 16.58
C GLU A 4 10.15 -18.11 15.68
N LEU A 5 9.71 -18.14 14.43
CA LEU A 5 9.93 -17.04 13.51
C LEU A 5 8.83 -15.99 13.72
N THR A 6 9.23 -14.72 13.75
CA THR A 6 8.32 -13.59 13.87
C THR A 6 7.99 -13.08 12.45
N PRO A 7 6.70 -12.87 12.12
CA PRO A 7 6.33 -12.28 10.84
C PRO A 7 6.69 -10.79 10.81
N HIS A 8 7.21 -10.35 9.68
CA HIS A 8 7.58 -8.98 9.38
C HIS A 8 6.96 -8.55 8.05
N ILE A 9 6.67 -7.26 7.94
CA ILE A 9 6.24 -6.64 6.69
C ILE A 9 7.05 -5.36 6.48
N LYS A 10 7.64 -5.22 5.30
CA LYS A 10 8.08 -3.94 4.76
C LYS A 10 7.04 -3.46 3.76
N CYS A 11 6.71 -2.17 3.83
CA CYS A 11 5.73 -1.52 2.96
C CYS A 11 6.29 -0.19 2.48
N ASP A 12 6.41 -0.03 1.16
CA ASP A 12 6.83 1.22 0.52
C ASP A 12 5.69 1.71 -0.39
N VAL A 13 5.22 2.95 -0.18
CA VAL A 13 4.14 3.54 -0.96
C VAL A 13 4.66 4.73 -1.77
N GLU A 14 4.43 4.72 -3.08
CA GLU A 14 4.77 5.81 -3.98
C GLU A 14 3.55 6.23 -4.80
N LEU A 15 3.08 7.46 -4.60
CA LEU A 15 1.89 8.01 -5.26
C LEU A 15 2.21 9.36 -5.90
N ASN A 16 1.74 9.56 -7.13
CA ASN A 16 1.80 10.82 -7.84
C ASN A 16 0.38 11.29 -8.19
N VAL A 17 -0.21 12.08 -7.30
CA VAL A 17 -1.59 12.55 -7.39
C VAL A 17 -1.63 14.00 -7.85
N SER A 18 -2.42 14.29 -8.87
CA SER A 18 -2.63 15.65 -9.41
C SER A 18 -4.11 16.02 -9.37
N GLY A 19 -4.42 17.29 -9.14
CA GLY A 19 -5.81 17.76 -9.01
C GLY A 19 -5.92 19.29 -9.06
N PRO A 20 -7.16 19.82 -9.06
CA PRO A 20 -7.42 21.24 -9.29
C PRO A 20 -7.07 22.15 -8.11
N ALA A 21 -6.85 21.58 -6.92
CA ALA A 21 -6.50 22.31 -5.70
C ALA A 21 -5.72 21.40 -4.75
N GLU A 22 -4.85 21.99 -3.93
CA GLU A 22 -4.03 21.29 -2.93
C GLU A 22 -4.87 20.42 -1.99
N ARG A 23 -5.97 20.98 -1.45
CA ARG A 23 -6.90 20.25 -0.58
C ARG A 23 -7.50 19.02 -1.27
N THR A 24 -7.78 19.13 -2.56
CA THR A 24 -8.32 18.02 -3.35
C THR A 24 -7.26 16.92 -3.52
N VAL A 25 -6.02 17.29 -3.85
CA VAL A 25 -4.89 16.34 -3.96
C VAL A 25 -4.64 15.60 -2.64
N ALA A 26 -4.63 16.33 -1.52
CA ALA A 26 -4.48 15.72 -0.20
C ALA A 26 -5.62 14.75 0.13
N SER A 27 -6.86 15.13 -0.16
CA SER A 27 -8.03 14.27 0.06
C SER A 27 -8.00 13.00 -0.78
N TRP A 28 -7.60 13.09 -2.06
CA TRP A 28 -7.50 11.94 -2.95
C TRP A 28 -6.35 11.00 -2.55
N THR A 29 -5.21 11.57 -2.17
CA THR A 29 -4.07 10.80 -1.65
C THR A 29 -4.48 10.03 -0.39
N ALA A 30 -5.16 10.70 0.55
CA ALA A 30 -5.65 10.05 1.77
C ALA A 30 -6.69 8.95 1.48
N ALA A 31 -7.51 9.11 0.45
CA ALA A 31 -8.46 8.07 0.04
C ALA A 31 -7.73 6.85 -0.57
N ALA A 32 -6.70 7.07 -1.39
CA ALA A 32 -5.88 5.98 -1.94
C ALA A 32 -5.17 5.18 -0.83
N LEU A 33 -4.57 5.88 0.15
CA LEU A 33 -3.91 5.24 1.29
C LEU A 33 -4.86 4.38 2.12
N ARG A 34 -6.10 4.84 2.35
CA ARG A 34 -7.12 4.04 3.06
C ARG A 34 -7.48 2.78 2.29
N ARG A 35 -7.66 2.86 0.97
CA ARG A 35 -7.94 1.68 0.15
C ARG A 35 -6.79 0.68 0.18
N ILE A 36 -5.54 1.14 0.16
CA ILE A 36 -4.38 0.25 0.33
C ILE A 36 -4.46 -0.46 1.68
N ALA A 37 -4.75 0.27 2.76
CA ALA A 37 -4.89 -0.34 4.08
C ALA A 37 -6.05 -1.35 4.15
N ASP A 38 -7.21 -1.00 3.60
CA ASP A 38 -8.39 -1.88 3.58
C ASP A 38 -8.11 -3.18 2.81
N LYS A 39 -7.43 -3.09 1.65
CA LYS A 39 -7.02 -4.25 0.84
C LYS A 39 -5.96 -5.11 1.53
N LEU A 40 -5.02 -4.49 2.24
CA LEU A 40 -4.02 -5.20 3.02
C LEU A 40 -4.66 -6.01 4.15
N ASP A 41 -5.62 -5.42 4.87
CA ASP A 41 -6.37 -6.09 5.95
C ASP A 41 -7.22 -7.25 5.44
N GLN A 42 -7.72 -7.13 4.20
CA GLN A 42 -8.49 -8.18 3.51
C GLN A 42 -7.61 -9.28 2.90
N GLY A 43 -6.27 -9.18 3.00
CA GLY A 43 -5.34 -10.16 2.43
C GLY A 43 -5.28 -10.13 0.90
N GLU A 44 -5.60 -9.00 0.27
CA GLU A 44 -5.62 -8.86 -1.20
C GLU A 44 -4.25 -8.52 -1.80
N TYR A 45 -3.19 -8.49 -0.99
CA TYR A 45 -1.83 -8.25 -1.44
C TYR A 45 -0.94 -9.46 -1.20
N GLU A 46 -0.06 -9.70 -2.17
CA GLU A 46 1.05 -10.65 -2.10
C GLU A 46 2.37 -9.87 -2.08
N ASP A 47 3.50 -10.58 -1.98
CA ASP A 47 4.81 -9.96 -2.17
C ASP A 47 4.94 -9.28 -3.54
N GLY A 48 5.59 -8.12 -3.57
CA GLY A 48 5.89 -7.39 -4.79
C GLY A 48 5.14 -6.08 -4.95
N HIS A 49 5.19 -5.56 -6.18
CA HIS A 49 4.59 -4.28 -6.56
C HIS A 49 3.14 -4.46 -7.02
N HIS A 50 2.27 -3.59 -6.51
CA HIS A 50 0.86 -3.53 -6.87
C HIS A 50 0.51 -2.13 -7.35
N GLU A 51 -0.23 -2.05 -8.45
CA GLU A 51 -0.72 -0.78 -8.97
C GLU A 51 -1.74 -0.15 -8.02
N VAL A 52 -1.64 1.16 -7.83
CA VAL A 52 -2.62 1.96 -7.09
C VAL A 52 -3.36 2.86 -8.07
N THR A 53 -4.69 2.79 -8.04
CA THR A 53 -5.56 3.59 -8.90
C THR A 53 -6.39 4.59 -8.09
N ASP A 54 -6.80 5.67 -8.75
CA ASP A 54 -7.76 6.62 -8.19
C ASP A 54 -9.21 6.07 -8.22
N GLY A 55 -10.18 6.88 -7.79
CA GLY A 55 -11.59 6.47 -7.79
C GLY A 55 -12.21 6.24 -9.17
N SER A 56 -11.51 6.60 -10.25
CA SER A 56 -11.91 6.36 -11.64
C SER A 56 -11.20 5.17 -12.29
N GLY A 57 -10.29 4.51 -11.57
CA GLY A 57 -9.46 3.43 -12.08
C GLY A 57 -8.21 3.90 -12.82
N ARG A 58 -7.89 5.20 -12.81
CA ARG A 58 -6.65 5.70 -13.40
C ARG A 58 -5.45 5.36 -12.50
N PRO A 59 -4.33 4.83 -13.03
CA PRO A 59 -3.12 4.61 -12.25
C PRO A 59 -2.57 5.92 -11.70
N ILE A 60 -2.24 5.92 -10.41
CA ILE A 60 -1.67 7.07 -9.68
C ILE A 60 -0.40 6.70 -8.92
N GLY A 61 0.11 5.47 -9.06
CA GLY A 61 1.34 5.03 -8.42
C GLY A 61 1.34 3.54 -8.12
N SER A 62 2.14 3.14 -7.14
CA SER A 62 2.26 1.74 -6.70
C SER A 62 2.51 1.62 -5.21
N VAL A 63 2.19 0.45 -4.66
CA VAL A 63 2.61 0.01 -3.33
C VAL A 63 3.42 -1.27 -3.45
N TYR A 64 4.52 -1.36 -2.70
CA TYR A 64 5.35 -2.55 -2.61
C TYR A 64 5.20 -3.18 -1.22
N PHE A 65 4.99 -4.50 -1.19
CA PHE A 65 4.99 -5.31 0.02
C PHE A 65 6.08 -6.38 -0.03
N ASP A 66 6.73 -6.59 1.10
CA ASP A 66 7.70 -7.67 1.34
C ASP A 66 7.40 -8.30 2.71
N PHE A 67 6.72 -9.43 2.66
CA PHE A 67 6.36 -10.28 3.77
C PHE A 67 7.50 -11.26 4.02
N SER A 68 8.01 -11.26 5.25
CA SER A 68 9.13 -12.13 5.62
C SER A 68 8.99 -12.68 7.03
N GLU A 69 9.77 -13.71 7.32
CA GLU A 69 9.87 -14.32 8.64
C GLU A 69 11.29 -14.18 9.17
N GLY A 70 11.44 -13.70 10.41
CA GLY A 70 12.74 -13.37 10.99
C GLY A 70 12.84 -13.70 12.47
N VAL A 71 14.06 -13.65 13.00
CA VAL A 71 14.29 -13.70 14.45
C VAL A 71 14.32 -12.27 14.96
N ARG A 72 13.50 -11.98 15.97
CA ARG A 72 13.41 -10.66 16.60
C ARG A 72 14.65 -10.31 17.42
#